data_AF-A0A933MQP0-F1
#
_entry.id   AF-A0A933MQP0-F1
#
_cell.length_a   1.000
_cell.length_b   1.000
_cell.length_c   1.000
_cell.angle_alpha   90.00
_cell.angle_beta   90.00
_cell.angle_gamma   90.00
#
_symmetry.space_group_name_H-M   'P 1'
#
loop_
_entity.id
_entity.type
_entity.pdbx_description
1 polymer ?
#
loop_
_entity_poly.entity_id
_entity_poly.type
_entity_poly.pdbx_seq_one_letter_code
_entity_poly.pdbx_strand_id
1 'polypeptide(L)'
;MSKEIKINHICRVEGHGGVTIDMERDIVNIEVFEGSRFFEFLVIGKSYQEIPQIVCRICAICSISHMITALMAIENAFGIQISRQTMLLRELIHCGGMIESHGLHLFCLAAPDYLGVTSVITLAEKEPELANMGLRLKKLGNKIQEIIGGGRPIHPINLCIGGFGMIPEKHELLALKKELETAVDDGIRAAQVFSKIDIFPVDEPQSEKGAGNGCG
;
A
#
# COMPACT_ATOMS: atom_id res chain seq x y z
N MET A 1 -1.35 -40.81 8.80
CA MET A 1 -0.63 -39.83 7.98
C MET A 1 -1.40 -38.55 8.14
N SER A 2 -0.83 -37.54 8.78
CA SER A 2 -1.48 -36.24 8.88
C SER A 2 -1.74 -35.72 7.48
N LYS A 3 -3.01 -35.42 7.18
CA LYS A 3 -3.39 -34.77 5.92
C LYS A 3 -3.03 -33.29 6.03
N GLU A 4 -1.77 -32.98 5.78
CA GLU A 4 -1.28 -31.60 5.74
C GLU A 4 -1.29 -31.09 4.29
N ILE A 5 -1.83 -29.88 4.08
CA ILE A 5 -1.71 -29.15 2.82
C ILE A 5 -0.76 -27.98 3.04
N LYS A 6 0.29 -27.90 2.23
CA LYS A 6 1.28 -26.82 2.31
C LYS A 6 1.30 -25.98 1.05
N ILE A 7 1.01 -24.68 1.21
CA ILE A 7 1.15 -23.65 0.19
C ILE A 7 2.42 -22.88 0.54
N ASN A 8 3.53 -23.21 -0.13
CA ASN A 8 4.83 -22.60 0.19
C ASN A 8 4.87 -21.10 -0.10
N HIS A 9 4.08 -20.60 -1.05
CA HIS A 9 4.05 -19.20 -1.44
C HIS A 9 2.63 -18.72 -1.70
N ILE A 10 2.23 -17.66 -0.99
CA ILE A 10 1.01 -16.90 -1.27
C ILE A 10 1.33 -15.93 -2.43
N CYS A 11 0.56 -16.04 -3.51
CA CYS A 11 0.68 -15.14 -4.66
C CYS A 11 -0.18 -13.88 -4.46
N ARG A 12 0.10 -12.82 -5.22
CA ARG A 12 -0.65 -11.54 -5.23
C ARG A 12 -0.68 -10.83 -3.86
N VAL A 13 0.40 -10.95 -3.10
CA VAL A 13 0.67 -10.16 -1.90
C VAL A 13 2.03 -9.47 -2.02
N GLU A 14 2.24 -8.41 -1.26
CA GLU A 14 3.58 -7.88 -1.02
C GLU A 14 4.23 -8.68 0.11
N GLY A 15 5.56 -8.84 0.05
CA GLY A 15 6.29 -9.68 1.00
C GLY A 15 6.28 -11.18 0.65
N HIS A 16 6.69 -11.99 1.62
CA HIS A 16 6.87 -13.44 1.45
C HIS A 16 6.18 -14.20 2.58
N GLY A 17 5.22 -15.05 2.20
CA GLY A 17 4.53 -15.91 3.15
C GLY A 17 3.94 -17.16 2.50
N GLY A 18 3.51 -18.09 3.34
CA GLY A 18 2.94 -19.38 3.00
C GLY A 18 1.81 -19.76 3.97
N VAL A 19 1.08 -20.81 3.64
CA VAL A 19 0.00 -21.34 4.47
C VAL A 19 0.19 -22.84 4.66
N THR A 20 0.07 -23.29 5.90
CA THR A 20 0.05 -24.71 6.26
C THR A 20 -1.31 -25.02 6.87
N ILE A 21 -2.02 -26.00 6.29
CA ILE A 21 -3.36 -26.42 6.72
C ILE A 21 -3.27 -27.84 7.28
N ASP A 22 -3.57 -27.99 8.56
CA ASP A 22 -3.72 -29.28 9.23
C ASP A 22 -5.20 -29.68 9.21
N MET A 23 -5.55 -30.60 8.31
CA MET A 23 -6.94 -31.06 8.13
C MET A 23 -7.45 -31.93 9.28
N GLU A 24 -6.58 -32.48 10.14
CA GLU A 24 -7.00 -33.30 11.28
C GLU A 24 -7.33 -32.45 12.50
N ARG A 25 -6.62 -31.34 12.66
CA ARG A 25 -6.80 -30.42 13.79
C ARG A 25 -7.66 -29.22 13.47
N ASP A 26 -8.04 -29.04 12.21
CA ASP A 26 -8.75 -27.85 11.71
C ASP A 26 -7.98 -26.56 12.02
N ILE A 27 -6.66 -26.60 11.82
CA ILE A 27 -5.74 -25.48 12.09
C ILE A 27 -5.19 -24.95 10.77
N VAL A 28 -5.30 -23.64 10.58
CA VAL A 28 -4.65 -22.90 9.48
C VAL A 28 -3.56 -22.01 10.05
N ASN A 29 -2.32 -22.26 9.65
CA ASN A 29 -1.16 -21.45 10.03
C ASN A 29 -0.70 -20.61 8.83
N ILE A 30 -0.55 -19.30 9.05
CA ILE A 30 0.11 -18.41 8.08
C ILE A 30 1.56 -18.25 8.53
N GLU A 31 2.49 -18.58 7.64
CA GLU A 31 3.91 -18.44 7.86
C GLU A 31 4.40 -17.20 7.08
N VAL A 32 4.93 -16.20 7.76
CA VAL A 32 5.61 -15.06 7.12
C VAL A 32 7.11 -15.29 7.25
N PHE A 33 7.80 -15.48 6.12
CA PHE A 33 9.24 -15.78 6.07
C PHE A 33 10.03 -14.70 5.34
N GLU A 34 9.53 -13.47 5.33
CA GLU A 34 10.29 -12.32 4.86
C GLU A 34 11.55 -12.14 5.71
N GLY A 35 12.71 -12.10 5.04
CA GLY A 35 13.99 -11.95 5.73
C GLY A 35 14.08 -10.62 6.47
N SER A 36 14.59 -10.63 7.70
CA SER A 36 14.87 -9.41 8.44
C SER A 36 15.90 -8.57 7.69
N ARG A 37 15.49 -7.40 7.19
CA ARG A 37 16.37 -6.46 6.48
C ARG A 37 17.11 -5.49 7.40
N PHE A 38 16.78 -5.50 8.70
CA PHE A 38 17.45 -4.76 9.77
C PHE A 38 17.63 -3.26 9.47
N PHE A 39 16.62 -2.62 8.88
CA PHE A 39 16.66 -1.18 8.56
C PHE A 39 16.94 -0.30 9.80
N GLU A 40 16.44 -0.71 10.97
CA GLU A 40 16.68 -0.02 12.24
C GLU A 40 18.18 -0.02 12.63
N PHE A 41 18.87 -1.13 12.40
CA PHE A 41 20.32 -1.22 12.61
C PHE A 41 21.08 -0.49 11.49
N LEU A 42 20.60 -0.58 10.25
CA LEU A 42 21.23 0.04 9.08
C LEU A 42 21.36 1.56 9.19
N VAL A 43 20.42 2.22 9.86
CA VAL A 43 20.42 3.68 10.03
C VAL A 43 21.31 4.15 11.19
N ILE A 44 21.82 3.26 12.04
CA ILE A 44 22.73 3.63 13.14
C ILE A 44 24.02 4.21 12.54
N GLY A 45 24.41 5.40 13.03
CA GLY A 45 25.61 6.11 12.58
C GLY A 45 25.47 6.78 11.19
N LYS A 46 24.29 6.71 10.55
CA LYS A 46 24.01 7.47 9.32
C LYS A 46 23.68 8.92 9.63
N SER A 47 23.93 9.81 8.67
CA SER A 47 23.42 11.16 8.76
C SER A 47 21.90 11.13 8.74
N TYR A 48 21.26 11.96 9.58
CA TYR A 48 19.81 12.09 9.60
C TYR A 48 19.25 12.46 8.21
N GLN A 49 20.04 13.13 7.37
CA GLN A 49 19.65 13.49 5.99
C GLN A 49 19.53 12.27 5.06
N GLU A 50 20.26 11.19 5.34
CA GLU A 50 20.24 9.97 4.53
C GLU A 50 19.07 9.05 4.89
N ILE A 51 18.56 9.14 6.13
CA ILE A 51 17.56 8.22 6.68
C ILE A 51 16.30 8.14 5.82
N PRO A 52 15.65 9.25 5.40
CA PRO A 52 14.42 9.18 4.60
C PRO A 52 14.61 8.40 3.30
N GLN A 53 15.77 8.58 2.65
CA GLN A 53 16.12 7.83 1.46
C GLN A 53 16.35 6.36 1.81
N ILE A 54 17.10 6.03 2.87
CA ILE A 54 17.30 4.62 3.25
C ILE A 54 15.96 3.92 3.52
N VAL A 55 15.12 4.47 4.40
CA VAL A 55 13.91 3.76 4.86
C VAL A 55 12.80 3.68 3.82
N CYS A 56 12.77 4.57 2.82
CA CYS A 56 11.76 4.44 1.78
C CYS A 56 11.98 3.21 0.89
N ARG A 57 13.11 2.50 1.01
CA ARG A 57 13.39 1.21 0.35
C ARG A 57 12.88 0.02 1.18
N ILE A 58 12.22 0.24 2.31
CA ILE A 58 11.52 -0.82 3.06
C ILE A 58 10.43 -1.43 2.19
N CYS A 59 9.66 -0.63 1.45
CA CYS A 59 8.64 -1.17 0.54
C CYS A 59 8.48 -0.23 -0.64
N ALA A 60 8.44 -0.80 -1.85
CA ALA A 60 8.27 -0.03 -3.07
C ALA A 60 6.84 0.56 -3.20
N ILE A 61 5.83 -0.14 -2.67
CA ILE A 61 4.42 0.27 -2.73
C ILE A 61 4.17 1.45 -1.78
N CYS A 62 4.57 1.33 -0.51
CA CYS A 62 4.36 2.38 0.50
C CYS A 62 5.60 3.27 0.74
N SER A 63 6.47 3.40 -0.27
CA SER A 63 7.72 4.16 -0.17
C SER A 63 7.50 5.62 0.28
N ILE A 64 6.42 6.26 -0.17
CA ILE A 64 6.09 7.63 0.24
C ILE A 64 5.74 7.74 1.73
N SER A 65 5.06 6.74 2.29
CA SER A 65 4.68 6.70 3.70
C SER A 65 5.92 6.61 4.59
N HIS A 66 6.88 5.75 4.23
CA HIS A 66 8.17 5.67 4.92
C HIS A 66 8.95 6.99 4.84
N MET A 67 9.00 7.60 3.65
CA MET A 67 9.69 8.88 3.44
C MET A 67 9.12 10.00 4.32
N ILE A 68 7.81 10.22 4.26
CA ILE A 68 7.13 11.28 5.01
C ILE A 68 7.26 11.02 6.51
N THR A 69 7.10 9.78 6.95
CA THR A 69 7.22 9.43 8.38
C THR A 69 8.63 9.71 8.90
N ALA A 70 9.68 9.36 8.15
CA ALA A 70 11.05 9.67 8.54
C ALA A 70 11.31 11.18 8.61
N LEU A 71 10.82 11.94 7.64
CA LEU A 71 10.93 13.39 7.64
C LEU A 71 10.23 14.01 8.84
N MET A 72 9.00 13.58 9.14
CA MET A 72 8.24 14.05 10.31
C MET A 72 8.97 13.73 11.62
N ALA A 73 9.54 12.52 11.74
CA ALA A 73 10.30 12.12 12.93
C ALA A 73 11.54 13.00 13.14
N ILE A 74 12.29 13.26 12.07
CA ILE A 74 13.47 14.13 12.10
C ILE A 74 13.07 15.56 12.43
N GLU A 75 12.08 16.12 11.74
CA GLU A 75 11.61 17.49 11.96
C GLU A 75 11.12 17.71 13.38
N ASN A 76 10.39 16.75 13.94
CA ASN A 76 9.97 16.77 15.33
C ASN A 76 11.18 16.76 16.28
N ALA A 77 12.19 15.91 16.02
CA ALA A 77 13.40 15.84 16.84
C ALA A 77 14.21 17.15 16.84
N PHE A 78 14.19 17.90 15.73
CA PHE A 78 14.89 19.19 15.59
C PHE A 78 14.00 20.42 15.86
N GLY A 79 12.71 20.24 16.17
CA GLY A 79 11.76 21.34 16.37
C GLY A 79 11.45 22.15 15.10
N ILE A 80 11.63 21.56 13.92
CA ILE A 80 11.42 22.22 12.62
C ILE A 80 9.92 22.30 12.33
N GLN A 81 9.43 23.52 12.11
CA GLN A 81 8.05 23.77 11.68
C GLN A 81 8.01 23.93 10.16
N ILE A 82 7.27 23.06 9.48
CA ILE A 82 7.11 23.13 8.02
C ILE A 82 6.07 24.17 7.61
N SER A 83 6.22 24.73 6.42
CA SER A 83 5.23 25.66 5.86
C SER A 83 3.90 24.97 5.55
N ARG A 84 2.81 25.74 5.46
CA ARG A 84 1.51 25.23 4.99
C ARG A 84 1.61 24.65 3.57
N GLN A 85 2.42 25.23 2.69
CA GLN A 85 2.65 24.71 1.34
C GLN A 85 3.29 23.32 1.40
N THR A 86 4.31 23.14 2.24
CA THR A 86 4.99 21.84 2.43
C THR A 86 4.02 20.79 2.94
N MET A 87 3.18 21.13 3.93
CA MET A 87 2.15 20.23 4.47
C MET A 87 1.20 19.77 3.37
N LEU A 88 0.63 20.69 2.59
CA LEU A 88 -0.31 20.38 1.51
C LEU A 88 0.33 19.54 0.40
N LEU A 89 1.59 19.81 0.04
CA LEU A 89 2.30 18.99 -0.96
C LEU A 89 2.59 17.57 -0.44
N ARG A 90 2.92 17.42 0.85
CA ARG A 90 3.10 16.11 1.50
C ARG A 90 1.80 15.33 1.55
N GLU A 91 0.70 15.98 1.88
CA GLU A 91 -0.63 15.39 1.85
C GLU A 91 -1.00 14.94 0.43
N LEU A 92 -0.79 15.81 -0.57
CA LEU A 92 -1.11 15.50 -1.96
C LEU A 92 -0.30 14.29 -2.47
N ILE A 93 1.01 14.22 -2.22
CA ILE A 93 1.82 13.08 -2.65
C ILE A 93 1.47 11.79 -1.88
N HIS A 94 1.11 11.90 -0.59
CA HIS A 94 0.64 10.76 0.19
C HIS A 94 -0.68 10.21 -0.35
N CYS A 95 -1.64 11.09 -0.66
CA CYS A 95 -2.88 10.73 -1.35
C CYS A 95 -2.60 10.07 -2.71
N GLY A 96 -1.60 10.56 -3.46
CA GLY A 96 -1.14 9.92 -4.69
C GLY A 96 -0.66 8.48 -4.47
N GLY A 97 0.13 8.25 -3.42
CA GLY A 97 0.54 6.91 -3.00
C GLY A 97 -0.63 6.02 -2.59
N MET A 98 -1.63 6.56 -1.89
CA MET A 98 -2.85 5.81 -1.55
C MET A 98 -3.66 5.40 -2.78
N ILE A 99 -3.88 6.33 -3.72
CA ILE A 99 -4.60 6.06 -4.98
C ILE A 99 -3.88 4.98 -5.78
N GLU A 100 -2.55 5.08 -5.88
CA GLU A 100 -1.70 4.09 -6.55
C GLU A 100 -1.83 2.71 -5.89
N SER A 101 -1.62 2.66 -4.58
CA SER A 101 -1.60 1.43 -3.79
C SER A 101 -2.96 0.74 -3.80
N HIS A 102 -4.06 1.49 -3.67
CA HIS A 102 -5.41 0.94 -3.72
C HIS A 102 -5.79 0.51 -5.14
N GLY A 103 -5.41 1.28 -6.17
CA GLY A 103 -5.57 0.88 -7.56
C GLY A 103 -4.84 -0.44 -7.88
N LEU A 104 -3.62 -0.61 -7.35
CA LEU A 104 -2.87 -1.86 -7.46
C LEU A 104 -3.56 -2.99 -6.69
N HIS A 105 -3.83 -2.80 -5.40
CA HIS A 105 -4.34 -3.85 -4.53
C HIS A 105 -5.73 -4.32 -4.97
N LEU A 106 -6.68 -3.40 -5.11
CA LEU A 106 -8.06 -3.75 -5.42
C LEU A 106 -8.18 -4.47 -6.76
N PHE A 107 -7.52 -3.97 -7.81
CA PHE A 107 -7.76 -4.45 -9.17
C PHE A 107 -6.77 -5.50 -9.65
N CYS A 108 -5.49 -5.42 -9.25
CA CYS A 108 -4.49 -6.38 -9.69
C CYS A 108 -4.33 -7.55 -8.72
N LEU A 109 -4.59 -7.33 -7.43
CA LEU A 109 -4.37 -8.33 -6.39
C LEU A 109 -5.67 -8.98 -5.93
N ALA A 110 -6.67 -8.22 -5.49
CA ALA A 110 -7.86 -8.74 -4.83
C ALA A 110 -9.02 -9.12 -5.78
N ALA A 111 -9.35 -8.25 -6.75
CA ALA A 111 -10.47 -8.47 -7.68
C ALA A 111 -10.46 -9.84 -8.39
N PRO A 112 -9.30 -10.39 -8.81
CA PRO A 112 -9.30 -11.70 -9.45
C PRO A 112 -9.95 -12.80 -8.61
N ASP A 113 -9.72 -12.81 -7.29
CA ASP A 113 -10.34 -13.81 -6.39
C ASP A 113 -11.86 -13.68 -6.37
N TYR A 114 -12.35 -12.46 -6.16
CA TYR A 114 -13.79 -12.20 -6.01
C TYR A 114 -14.58 -12.36 -7.32
N LEU A 115 -13.92 -12.23 -8.47
CA LEU A 115 -14.55 -12.33 -9.79
C LEU A 115 -14.33 -13.70 -10.46
N GLY A 116 -13.68 -14.63 -9.76
CA GLY A 116 -13.41 -15.98 -10.22
C GLY A 116 -12.48 -16.03 -11.44
N VAL A 117 -11.47 -15.14 -11.48
CA VAL A 117 -10.45 -15.11 -12.54
C VAL A 117 -9.05 -15.25 -11.95
N THR A 118 -8.09 -15.75 -12.72
CA THR A 118 -6.77 -16.16 -12.19
C THR A 118 -5.79 -15.01 -11.97
N SER A 119 -5.96 -13.91 -12.69
CA SER A 119 -5.04 -12.77 -12.70
C SER A 119 -5.70 -11.51 -13.26
N VAL A 120 -5.00 -10.37 -13.14
CA VAL A 120 -5.37 -9.11 -13.80
C VAL A 120 -5.42 -9.24 -15.33
N ILE A 121 -4.65 -10.15 -15.93
CA ILE A 121 -4.65 -10.38 -17.39
C ILE A 121 -5.98 -10.99 -17.80
N THR A 122 -6.40 -12.06 -17.12
CA THR A 122 -7.71 -12.68 -17.36
C THR A 122 -8.88 -11.77 -16.97
N LEU A 123 -8.66 -10.87 -16.00
CA LEU A 123 -9.63 -9.81 -15.69
C LEU A 123 -9.77 -8.84 -16.86
N ALA A 124 -8.67 -8.44 -17.49
CA ALA A 124 -8.70 -7.53 -18.64
C ALA A 124 -9.35 -8.17 -19.88
N GLU A 125 -9.30 -9.49 -20.03
CA GLU A 125 -10.01 -10.22 -21.09
C GLU A 125 -11.52 -10.29 -20.83
N LYS A 126 -11.93 -10.58 -19.59
CA LYS A 126 -13.34 -10.77 -19.20
C LYS A 126 -14.08 -9.45 -18.96
N GLU A 127 -13.44 -8.53 -18.26
CA GLU A 127 -14.00 -7.23 -17.82
C GLU A 127 -13.00 -6.09 -18.13
N PRO A 128 -12.76 -5.80 -19.43
CA PRO A 128 -11.73 -4.85 -19.85
C PRO A 128 -11.92 -3.45 -19.28
N GLU A 129 -13.16 -2.99 -19.11
CA GLU A 129 -13.41 -1.67 -18.50
C GLU A 129 -12.91 -1.64 -17.05
N LEU A 130 -13.25 -2.67 -16.26
CA LEU A 130 -12.91 -2.74 -14.84
C LEU A 130 -11.39 -2.79 -14.63
N ALA A 131 -10.69 -3.61 -15.42
CA ALA A 131 -9.24 -3.66 -15.40
C ALA A 131 -8.61 -2.31 -15.80
N ASN A 132 -9.10 -1.70 -16.88
CA ASN A 132 -8.60 -0.40 -17.34
C ASN A 132 -8.86 0.70 -16.32
N MET A 133 -10.00 0.72 -15.63
CA MET A 133 -10.30 1.67 -14.56
C MET A 133 -9.29 1.57 -13.43
N GLY A 134 -8.99 0.36 -12.95
CA GLY A 134 -7.97 0.13 -11.94
C GLY A 134 -6.58 0.63 -12.37
N LEU A 135 -6.19 0.35 -13.62
CA LEU A 135 -4.94 0.82 -14.18
C LEU A 135 -4.89 2.34 -14.37
N ARG A 136 -6.01 2.99 -14.72
CA ARG A 136 -6.13 4.46 -14.79
C ARG A 136 -5.92 5.09 -13.42
N LEU A 137 -6.60 4.60 -12.39
CA LEU A 137 -6.42 5.05 -11.00
C LEU A 137 -4.98 4.86 -10.54
N LYS A 138 -4.42 3.67 -10.73
CA LYS A 138 -3.02 3.37 -10.40
C LYS A 138 -2.05 4.34 -11.11
N LYS A 139 -2.27 4.58 -12.41
CA LYS A 139 -1.45 5.51 -13.21
C LYS A 139 -1.56 6.95 -12.71
N LEU A 140 -2.76 7.39 -12.31
CA LEU A 140 -2.97 8.72 -11.74
C LEU A 140 -2.20 8.89 -10.42
N GLY A 141 -2.29 7.90 -9.52
CA GLY A 141 -1.52 7.89 -8.28
C GLY A 141 -0.01 7.97 -8.52
N ASN A 142 0.51 7.19 -9.47
CA ASN A 142 1.90 7.28 -9.92
C ASN A 142 2.27 8.67 -10.43
N LYS A 143 1.40 9.29 -11.25
CA LYS A 143 1.67 10.62 -11.82
C LYS A 143 1.74 11.71 -10.75
N ILE A 144 0.89 11.65 -9.72
CA ILE A 144 0.98 12.55 -8.57
C ILE A 144 2.34 12.40 -7.89
N GLN A 145 2.77 11.15 -7.65
CA GLN A 145 4.07 10.85 -7.06
C GLN A 145 5.24 11.31 -7.93
N GLU A 146 5.13 11.21 -9.25
CA GLU A 146 6.15 11.66 -10.19
C GLU A 146 6.30 13.19 -10.17
N ILE A 147 5.20 13.94 -10.29
CA ILE A 147 5.21 15.41 -10.30
C ILE A 147 5.78 15.97 -9.00
N ILE A 148 5.31 15.46 -7.84
CA ILE A 148 5.69 16.01 -6.53
C ILE A 148 7.01 15.41 -6.04
N GLY A 149 7.29 14.15 -6.39
CA GLY A 149 8.46 13.39 -5.95
C GLY A 149 9.74 13.66 -6.77
N GLY A 150 9.68 14.52 -7.77
CA GLY A 150 10.82 14.93 -8.61
C GLY A 150 11.15 13.93 -9.70
N GLY A 151 10.14 13.51 -10.45
CA GLY A 151 10.27 12.63 -11.62
C GLY A 151 10.34 11.14 -11.30
N ARG A 152 10.02 10.72 -10.08
CA ARG A 152 9.99 9.31 -9.69
C ARG A 152 8.71 8.94 -8.94
N PRO A 153 7.92 7.98 -9.44
CA PRO A 153 6.73 7.51 -8.74
C PRO A 153 7.04 6.59 -7.55
N ILE A 154 8.25 6.00 -7.52
CA ILE A 154 8.71 5.08 -6.47
C ILE A 154 10.06 5.59 -5.95
N HIS A 155 10.26 5.55 -4.63
CA HIS A 155 11.46 6.07 -3.97
C HIS A 155 11.78 7.53 -4.38
N PRO A 156 10.88 8.49 -4.10
CA PRO A 156 11.03 9.88 -4.54
C PRO A 156 12.29 10.52 -3.95
N ILE A 157 12.86 11.47 -4.67
CA ILE A 157 14.12 12.14 -4.27
C ILE A 157 13.93 13.61 -3.91
N ASN A 158 12.77 14.17 -4.22
CA ASN A 158 12.51 15.60 -4.06
C ASN A 158 12.14 16.02 -2.63
N LEU A 159 11.61 15.09 -1.82
CA LEU A 159 11.21 15.40 -0.45
C LEU A 159 12.47 15.56 0.43
N CYS A 160 12.55 16.65 1.16
CA CYS A 160 13.65 16.93 2.07
C CYS A 160 13.16 17.46 3.42
N ILE A 161 14.08 17.56 4.38
CA ILE A 161 13.79 18.08 5.71
C ILE A 161 13.38 19.54 5.58
N GLY A 162 12.24 19.90 6.15
CA GLY A 162 11.64 21.24 6.08
C GLY A 162 10.83 21.52 4.81
N GLY A 163 10.90 20.68 3.77
CA GLY A 163 10.33 21.06 2.47
C GLY A 163 10.52 20.07 1.34
N PHE A 164 10.82 20.66 0.18
CA PHE A 164 11.08 19.99 -1.09
C PHE A 164 12.28 20.66 -1.76
N GLY A 165 13.07 19.89 -2.52
CA GLY A 165 14.17 20.43 -3.32
C GLY A 165 13.66 21.32 -4.46
N MET A 166 12.55 20.93 -5.07
CA MET A 166 11.84 21.65 -6.12
C MET A 166 10.34 21.66 -5.83
N ILE A 167 9.68 22.78 -6.08
CA ILE A 167 8.23 22.90 -5.97
C ILE A 167 7.63 22.74 -7.38
N PRO A 168 6.59 21.91 -7.56
CA PRO A 168 5.92 21.79 -8.85
C PRO A 168 5.42 23.14 -9.35
N GLU A 169 5.50 23.35 -10.66
CA GLU A 169 4.98 24.57 -11.26
C GLU A 169 3.46 24.61 -11.19
N LYS A 170 2.91 25.83 -11.17
CA LYS A 170 1.46 26.06 -11.12
C LYS A 170 0.73 25.35 -12.26
N HIS A 171 1.33 25.33 -13.46
CA HIS A 171 0.70 24.73 -14.64
C HIS A 171 0.60 23.20 -14.50
N GLU A 172 1.58 22.54 -13.88
CA GLU A 172 1.57 21.10 -13.58
C GLU A 172 0.47 20.75 -12.58
N LEU A 173 0.34 21.55 -11.50
CA LEU A 173 -0.71 21.37 -10.50
C LEU A 173 -2.12 21.60 -11.08
N LEU A 174 -2.28 22.56 -11.99
CA LEU A 174 -3.55 22.81 -12.66
C LEU A 174 -3.92 21.71 -13.65
N ALA A 175 -2.93 21.13 -14.34
CA ALA A 175 -3.16 19.97 -15.21
C ALA A 175 -3.57 18.75 -14.36
N LEU A 176 -2.85 18.50 -13.27
CA LEU A 176 -3.16 17.41 -12.34
C LEU A 176 -4.56 17.56 -11.72
N LYS A 177 -4.95 18.78 -11.36
CA LYS A 177 -6.30 19.07 -10.86
C LYS A 177 -7.38 18.63 -11.85
N LYS A 178 -7.24 18.95 -13.14
CA LYS A 178 -8.21 18.55 -14.17
C LYS A 178 -8.34 17.03 -14.29
N GLU A 179 -7.21 16.33 -14.23
CA GLU A 179 -7.20 14.86 -14.27
C GLU A 179 -7.84 14.25 -13.03
N LEU A 180 -7.57 14.80 -11.85
CA LEU A 180 -8.23 14.40 -10.60
C LEU A 180 -9.74 14.61 -10.66
N GLU A 181 -10.20 15.76 -11.15
CA GLU A 181 -11.64 16.04 -11.34
C GLU A 181 -12.32 14.98 -12.22
N THR A 182 -11.66 14.53 -13.29
CA THR A 182 -12.19 13.46 -14.16
C THR A 182 -12.12 12.06 -13.54
N ALA A 183 -11.18 11.82 -12.63
CA ALA A 183 -10.98 10.52 -12.02
C ALA A 183 -11.87 10.25 -10.79
N VAL A 184 -12.60 11.27 -10.30
CA VAL A 184 -13.55 11.10 -9.20
C VAL A 184 -14.60 10.04 -9.54
N ASP A 185 -15.11 10.04 -10.77
CA ASP A 185 -16.11 9.07 -11.22
C ASP A 185 -15.56 7.64 -11.23
N ASP A 186 -14.31 7.45 -11.68
CA ASP A 186 -13.60 6.16 -11.60
C ASP A 186 -13.45 5.71 -10.13
N GLY A 187 -13.12 6.63 -9.21
CA GLY A 187 -13.01 6.34 -7.78
C GLY A 187 -14.34 5.94 -7.14
N ILE A 188 -15.43 6.65 -7.45
CA ILE A 188 -16.79 6.33 -6.98
C ILE A 188 -17.23 4.98 -7.53
N ARG A 189 -17.01 4.74 -8.83
CA ARG A 189 -17.35 3.47 -9.48
C ARG A 189 -16.55 2.31 -8.90
N ALA A 190 -15.26 2.50 -8.62
CA ALA A 190 -14.45 1.52 -7.90
C ALA A 190 -15.11 1.16 -6.55
N ALA A 191 -15.44 2.15 -5.72
CA ALA A 191 -16.09 1.91 -4.44
C ALA A 191 -17.43 1.15 -4.59
N GLN A 192 -18.24 1.47 -5.60
CA GLN A 192 -19.50 0.79 -5.89
C GLN A 192 -19.34 -0.67 -6.36
N VAL A 193 -18.26 -0.98 -7.07
CA VAL A 193 -17.96 -2.36 -7.48
C VAL A 193 -17.59 -3.19 -6.26
N PHE A 194 -16.63 -2.70 -5.46
CA PHE A 194 -16.14 -3.45 -4.30
C PHE A 194 -17.13 -3.51 -3.14
N SER A 195 -18.06 -2.55 -3.01
CA SER A 195 -19.11 -2.61 -1.99
C SER A 195 -20.17 -3.69 -2.24
N LYS A 196 -20.24 -4.24 -3.45
CA LYS A 196 -21.18 -5.30 -3.84
C LYS A 196 -20.56 -6.69 -3.80
N ILE A 197 -19.25 -6.78 -3.56
CA ILE A 197 -18.56 -8.05 -3.44
C ILE A 197 -18.95 -8.66 -2.10
N ASP A 198 -19.49 -9.87 -2.17
CA ASP A 198 -19.76 -10.66 -0.98
C ASP A 198 -18.41 -11.17 -0.45
N ILE A 199 -17.97 -10.59 0.66
CA ILE A 199 -16.81 -11.09 1.39
C ILE A 199 -17.34 -12.33 2.11
N PHE A 200 -16.66 -13.47 1.95
CA PHE A 200 -17.07 -14.74 2.58
C PHE A 200 -17.66 -14.49 3.97
N PRO A 201 -18.82 -15.10 4.32
CA PRO A 201 -19.35 -14.97 5.65
C PRO A 201 -18.26 -15.44 6.61
N VAL A 202 -17.70 -14.50 7.36
CA VAL A 202 -16.87 -14.83 8.51
C VAL A 202 -17.90 -15.35 9.51
N ASP A 203 -18.03 -16.67 9.61
CA ASP A 203 -18.75 -17.27 10.72
C ASP A 203 -18.18 -16.63 11.99
N GLU A 204 -19.07 -16.07 12.83
CA GLU A 204 -18.64 -15.48 14.10
C GLU A 204 -17.74 -16.50 14.81
N PRO A 205 -16.56 -16.08 15.32
CA PRO A 205 -15.71 -17.00 16.06
C PRO A 205 -16.57 -17.64 17.13
N GLN A 206 -16.74 -18.96 17.06
CA GLN A 206 -17.50 -19.70 18.06
C GLN A 206 -16.84 -19.39 19.40
N SER A 207 -17.47 -18.53 20.21
CA SER A 207 -17.00 -18.21 21.54
C SER A 207 -16.73 -19.54 22.23
N GLU A 208 -15.49 -19.77 22.67
CA GLU A 208 -15.17 -20.92 23.51
C GLU A 208 -16.12 -20.92 24.70
N LYS A 209 -17.18 -21.73 24.61
CA LYS A 209 -18.10 -21.96 25.70
C LYS A 209 -17.35 -22.80 26.72
N GLY A 210 -16.78 -22.10 27.71
CA GLY A 210 -16.61 -22.60 29.07
C GLY A 210 -15.62 -23.76 29.23
N ALA A 211 -14.35 -23.43 29.37
CA ALA A 211 -13.47 -24.12 30.30
C ALA A 211 -13.23 -23.21 31.52
N GLY A 212 -14.29 -22.97 32.29
CA GLY A 212 -14.08 -22.63 33.69
C GLY A 212 -13.51 -23.86 34.39
N ASN A 213 -12.34 -23.73 35.00
CA ASN A 213 -12.10 -24.05 36.41
C ASN A 213 -10.61 -24.01 36.75
N GLY A 214 -10.28 -23.12 37.69
CA GLY A 214 -9.36 -23.41 38.79
C GLY A 214 -7.87 -23.15 38.58
N CYS A 215 -7.42 -21.96 39.02
CA CYS A 215 -6.15 -21.85 39.73
C CYS A 215 -6.43 -21.08 41.02
N GLY A 216 -6.55 -21.83 42.12
CA GLY A 216 -6.22 -21.35 43.45
C GLY A 216 -4.72 -21.53 43.71
#